data_AF-A0A1J7BLE3-F1
#
_entry.id   AF-A0A1J7BLE3-F1
#
_cell.length_a   1.000
_cell.length_b   1.000
_cell.length_c   1.000
_cell.angle_alpha   90.00
_cell.angle_beta   90.00
_cell.angle_gamma   90.00
#
_symmetry.space_group_name_H-M   'P 1'
#
loop_
_entity.id
_entity.type
_entity.pdbx_description
1 polymer ?
#
loop_
_entity_poly.entity_id
_entity_poly.type
_entity_poly.pdbx_seq_one_letter_code
_entity_poly.pdbx_strand_id
1 'polypeptide(L)' 'MPAPDRWGEVFGDETVAAAMIDRLVHHAEVHSLKGESYRMKGRSLGDRSSTDDD' A
#
# COMPACT_ATOMS: atom_id res chain seq x y z
N MET A 1 6.94 -8.85 15.65
CA MET A 1 6.44 -8.12 14.46
C MET A 1 4.98 -7.82 14.73
N PRO A 2 4.53 -6.57 14.91
CA PRO A 2 3.10 -6.30 14.90
C PRO A 2 2.58 -6.68 13.50
N ALA A 3 1.49 -7.44 13.44
CA ALA A 3 0.83 -7.73 12.18
C ALA A 3 0.38 -6.40 11.54
N PRO A 4 0.37 -6.26 10.21
CA PRO A 4 -0.16 -5.06 9.59
C PRO A 4 -1.66 -4.96 9.94
N ASP A 5 -2.03 -4.02 10.82
CA ASP A 5 -3.38 -3.87 11.40
C ASP A 5 -4.53 -3.96 10.36
N ARG A 6 -4.27 -3.50 9.13
CA ARG A 6 -5.23 -3.59 8.01
C ARG A 6 -5.57 -5.03 7.58
N TRP A 7 -4.68 -5.99 7.75
CA TRP A 7 -4.94 -7.38 7.35
C TRP A 7 -5.85 -8.07 8.36
N GLY A 8 -5.76 -7.72 9.64
CA GLY A 8 -6.72 -8.18 10.66
C GLY A 8 -8.15 -7.79 10.31
N GLU A 9 -8.37 -6.58 9.77
CA GLU A 9 -9.69 -6.14 9.29
C GLU A 9 -10.18 -6.91 8.05
N VAL A 10 -9.28 -7.26 7.12
CA VAL A 10 -9.61 -8.01 5.90
C VAL A 10 -9.97 -9.46 6.19
N PHE A 11 -9.26 -10.09 7.13
CA PHE A 11 -9.46 -11.50 7.50
C PHE A 11 -10.41 -11.68 8.70
N GLY A 12 -10.80 -10.60 9.36
CA GLY A 12 -11.70 -10.61 10.52
C GLY A 12 -11.07 -11.12 11.82
N ASP A 13 -9.83 -11.61 11.77
CA ASP A 13 -9.08 -12.13 12.92
C ASP A 13 -7.57 -11.86 12.70
N GLU A 14 -6.97 -11.18 13.68
CA GLU A 14 -5.55 -10.82 13.67
C GLU A 14 -4.63 -12.06 13.70
N THR A 15 -5.03 -13.11 14.42
CA THR A 15 -4.29 -14.38 14.54
C THR A 15 -4.27 -15.12 13.22
N VAL A 16 -5.42 -15.17 12.53
CA VAL A 16 -5.53 -15.80 11.21
C VAL A 16 -4.74 -15.00 10.18
N ALA A 17 -4.86 -13.66 10.19
CA ALA A 17 -4.10 -12.78 9.31
C ALA A 17 -2.59 -12.98 9.45
N ALA A 18 -2.07 -13.01 10.68
CA ALA A 18 -0.66 -13.25 10.96
C ALA A 18 -0.20 -14.62 10.42
N ALA A 19 -0.96 -15.69 10.66
CA ALA A 19 -0.64 -17.03 10.17
C ALA A 19 -0.66 -17.13 8.62
N MET A 20 -1.55 -16.39 7.96
CA MET A 20 -1.58 -16.32 6.49
C MET A 20 -0.38 -15.56 5.92
N ILE A 21 -0.04 -14.41 6.51
CA ILE A 21 1.13 -13.62 6.11
C ILE A 21 2.40 -14.44 6.29
N ASP A 22 2.57 -15.11 7.44
CA ASP A 22 3.72 -15.97 7.73
C ASP A 22 3.94 -17.03 6.64
N ARG A 23 2.88 -17.74 6.23
CA ARG A 23 2.93 -18.75 5.15
C ARG A 23 3.32 -18.15 3.79
N LEU A 24 2.81 -16.97 3.46
CA LEU A 24 3.09 -16.29 2.19
C LEU A 24 4.54 -15.79 2.14
N VAL A 25 5.06 -15.26 3.25
CA VAL A 25 6.42 -14.70 3.29
C VAL A 25 7.50 -15.76 3.52
N HIS A 26 7.16 -16.96 3.98
CA HIS A 26 8.13 -18.03 4.28
C HIS A 26 9.06 -18.40 3.12
N HIS A 27 8.57 -18.30 1.89
CA HIS A 27 9.34 -18.58 0.67
C HIS A 27 9.29 -17.43 -0.34
N ALA A 28 8.99 -16.21 0.12
CA ALA A 28 8.89 -15.04 -0.76
C ALA A 28 9.97 -14.01 -0.45
N GLU A 29 10.36 -13.29 -1.49
CA GLU A 29 11.19 -12.09 -1.35
C GLU A 29 10.29 -10.86 -1.23
N VAL A 30 10.47 -10.08 -0.16
CA VAL A 30 9.63 -8.92 0.12
C VAL A 30 10.27 -7.67 -0.48
N HIS A 31 9.71 -7.18 -1.59
CA HIS A 31 10.12 -5.91 -2.19
C HIS A 31 9.23 -4.77 -1.71
N SER A 32 9.83 -3.86 -0.93
CA SER A 32 9.16 -2.62 -0.52
C SER A 32 9.18 -1.61 -1.66
N LEU A 33 8.05 -1.48 -2.36
CA LEU A 33 7.89 -0.50 -3.42
C LEU A 33 7.56 0.87 -2.83
N LYS A 34 8.24 1.91 -3.33
CA LYS A 34 8.00 3.31 -3.01
C LYS A 34 7.98 4.11 -4.30
N GLY A 35 7.21 5.20 -4.31
CA GLY A 35 7.08 6.08 -5.47
C GLY A 35 5.62 6.29 -5.87
N GLU A 36 5.40 7.23 -6.78
CA GLU A 36 4.07 7.52 -7.29
C GLU A 36 3.56 6.39 -8.17
N SER A 37 2.23 6.26 -8.23
CA SER A 37 1.61 5.27 -9.10
C SER A 37 2.05 5.49 -10.54
N TYR A 38 2.56 4.44 -11.19
CA TYR A 38 2.93 4.50 -12.60
C TYR A 38 1.75 4.91 -13.49
N ARG A 39 0.49 4.61 -13.09
CA ARG A 39 -0.71 5.05 -13.82
C ARG A 39 -0.94 6.56 -13.76
N MET A 40 -0.39 7.22 -12.74
CA MET A 40 -0.39 8.68 -12.61
C MET A 40 0.78 9.31 -13.37
N LYS A 41 1.70 8.52 -13.96
CA LYS A 41 2.79 9.04 -14.77
C LYS A 41 2.22 9.77 -16.00
N GLY A 42 2.42 11.08 -16.06
CA GLY A 42 1.87 11.96 -17.10
C GLY A 42 0.51 12.60 -16.76
N ARG A 43 -0.13 12.18 -15.67
CA ARG A 43 -1.19 12.97 -15.03
C ARG A 43 -0.48 13.78 -13.96
N SER A 44 -0.09 15.00 -14.32
CA SER A 44 0.36 15.97 -13.32
C SER A 44 -0.72 16.07 -12.24
N LEU A 45 -0.50 15.44 -11.08
CA LEU A 45 -1.18 15.83 -9.85
C LEU A 45 -0.71 17.22 -9.38
N GLY A 46 0.18 17.85 -10.13
CA GLY A 46 0.68 19.21 -9.94
C GLY A 46 0.08 20.27 -10.87
N ASP A 47 -1.04 20.03 -11.55
CA ASP A 47 -1.84 21.14 -12.08
C ASP A 47 -2.89 21.57 -11.05
N ARG A 48 -2.41 21.98 -9.88
CA ARG A 48 -3.18 22.80 -8.92
C ARG A 48 -2.39 24.05 -8.54
N SER A 49 -1.43 24.46 -9.36
CA SER A 49 -0.82 25.77 -9.24
C SER A 49 -0.94 26.48 -10.58
N SER A 50 -1.75 27.55 -10.57
CA SER A 50 -1.70 28.68 -11.48
C SER A 50 -2.57 28.58 -12.74
N THR A 51 -3.84 29.00 -12.62
CA THR A 51 -4.48 29.85 -13.62
C THR A 51 -5.50 30.75 -12.90
N ASP A 52 -5.08 32.01 -12.73
CA ASP A 52 -5.85 33.27 -12.84
C ASP A 52 -7.12 33.44 -11.94
N ASP A 53 -7.08 34.35 -10.95
CA ASP A 53 -7.41 35.79 -11.03
C ASP A 53 -8.95 36.06 -10.96
N ASP A 54 -9.47 36.23 -9.73
CA ASP A 54 -10.34 37.34 -9.23
C ASP A 54 -10.53 37.21 -7.69
#